data_AF-A0A933GC45-F1
#
_entry.id   AF-A0A933GC45-F1
#
_cell.length_a   1.000
_cell.length_b   1.000
_cell.length_c   1.000
_cell.angle_alpha   90.00
_cell.angle_beta   90.00
_cell.angle_gamma   90.00
#
_symmetry.space_group_name_H-M   'P 1'
#
loop_
_entity.id
_entity.type
_entity.pdbx_description
1 polymer ?
#
loop_
_entity_poly.entity_id
_entity_poly.type
_entity_poly.pdbx_seq_one_letter_code
_entity_poly.pdbx_strand_id
1 'polypeptide(L)'
;FAFLEPYFFIGYLISIALFGLFQAVFMANAGAAWDNAKKIVEVELKEKGTAIHAATVVGDTVGDPFKDTSSVAMNPIIKFTTLFGLLAVELAVTLTAESGPALSRVLAVVFFGISVVFVWRSFYAMRIRGGAAAPAPAGAGGRVSATVRGK
;
A
#
# COMPACT_ATOMS: atom_id res chain seq x y z
N PHE A 1 17.80 -13.62 6.65
CA PHE A 1 17.82 -12.83 7.90
C PHE A 1 17.53 -13.70 9.12
N ALA A 2 16.44 -14.48 9.16
CA ALA A 2 16.16 -15.41 10.27
C ALA A 2 17.32 -16.38 10.60
N PHE A 3 18.04 -16.86 9.58
CA PHE A 3 19.19 -17.78 9.71
C PHE A 3 20.51 -17.14 10.17
N LEU A 4 20.62 -15.80 10.18
CA LEU A 4 21.85 -15.11 10.61
C LEU A 4 21.78 -14.72 12.08
N GLU A 5 20.68 -14.08 12.47
CA GLU A 5 20.45 -13.65 13.84
C GLU A 5 18.94 -13.70 14.14
N PRO A 6 18.44 -14.79 14.75
CA PRO A 6 17.01 -14.99 14.99
C PRO A 6 16.39 -13.88 15.84
N TYR A 7 17.11 -13.38 16.86
CA TYR A 7 16.60 -12.32 17.74
C TYR A 7 16.37 -11.01 17.00
N PHE A 8 17.26 -10.65 16.07
CA PHE A 8 17.08 -9.49 15.21
C PHE A 8 15.83 -9.62 14.36
N PHE A 9 15.60 -10.79 13.76
CA PHE A 9 14.42 -11.02 12.92
C PHE A 9 13.11 -11.01 13.74
N ILE A 10 13.12 -11.55 14.96
CA ILE A 10 11.98 -11.44 15.88
C ILE A 10 11.66 -9.98 16.20
N GLY A 11 12.69 -9.18 16.54
CA GLY A 11 12.51 -7.74 16.80
C GLY A 11 11.94 -6.99 15.60
N TYR A 12 12.36 -7.35 14.39
CA TYR A 12 11.80 -6.82 13.14
C TYR A 12 10.32 -7.18 12.96
N LEU A 13 9.92 -8.43 13.21
CA LEU A 13 8.51 -8.85 13.11
C LEU A 13 7.62 -8.09 14.11
N ILE A 14 8.08 -7.91 15.36
CA ILE A 14 7.37 -7.13 16.37
C ILE A 14 7.22 -5.68 15.92
N SER A 15 8.29 -5.09 15.37
CA SER A 15 8.28 -3.71 14.88
C SER A 15 7.23 -3.52 13.78
N ILE A 16 7.23 -4.37 12.74
CA ILE A 16 6.25 -4.26 11.65
C ILE A 16 4.82 -4.44 12.14
N ALA A 17 4.59 -5.36 13.08
CA ALA A 17 3.24 -5.57 13.64
C ALA A 17 2.74 -4.32 14.37
N LEU A 18 3.57 -3.70 15.21
CA LEU A 18 3.20 -2.50 15.98
C LEU A 18 3.00 -1.29 15.07
N PHE A 19 3.99 -0.95 14.24
CA PHE A 19 3.88 0.19 13.34
C PHE A 19 2.74 0.01 12.31
N GLY A 20 2.59 -1.20 11.76
CA GLY A 20 1.51 -1.54 10.84
C GLY A 20 0.13 -1.40 11.49
N LEU A 21 -0.02 -1.82 12.75
CA LEU A 21 -1.28 -1.66 13.48
C LEU A 21 -1.64 -0.19 13.67
N PHE A 22 -0.72 0.64 14.17
CA PHE A 22 -0.99 2.06 14.37
C PHE A 22 -1.27 2.78 13.06
N GLN A 23 -0.56 2.42 11.97
CA GLN A 23 -0.82 2.97 10.65
C GLN A 23 -2.21 2.56 10.12
N ALA A 24 -2.63 1.31 10.33
CA ALA A 24 -3.95 0.83 9.92
C ALA A 24 -5.07 1.61 10.62
N VAL A 25 -4.95 1.81 11.94
CA VAL A 25 -5.90 2.58 12.75
C VAL A 25 -5.94 4.04 12.30
N PHE A 26 -4.78 4.65 12.06
CA PHE A 26 -4.70 6.02 11.57
C PHE A 26 -5.42 6.19 10.22
N MET A 27 -5.15 5.31 9.24
CA MET A 27 -5.78 5.37 7.92
C MET A 27 -7.29 5.20 7.98
N ALA A 28 -7.78 4.26 8.81
CA ALA A 28 -9.21 4.05 8.99
C ALA A 28 -9.91 5.29 9.58
N ASN A 29 -9.33 5.86 10.65
CA ASN A 29 -9.91 7.02 11.33
C ASN A 29 -9.83 8.29 10.48
N ALA A 30 -8.72 8.53 9.78
CA ALA A 30 -8.56 9.69 8.92
C ALA A 30 -9.54 9.66 7.74
N GLY A 31 -9.67 8.52 7.05
CA GLY A 31 -10.62 8.38 5.94
C GLY A 31 -12.08 8.50 6.41
N ALA A 32 -12.43 7.91 7.55
CA ALA A 32 -13.78 8.03 8.12
C ALA A 32 -14.11 9.47 8.54
N ALA A 33 -13.13 10.21 9.09
CA ALA A 33 -13.31 11.61 9.45
C ALA A 33 -13.59 12.49 8.23
N TRP A 34 -12.88 12.28 7.11
CA TRP A 34 -13.14 13.01 5.87
C TRP A 34 -14.50 12.67 5.24
N ASP A 35 -14.95 11.40 5.25
CA ASP A 35 -16.30 11.04 4.77
C ASP A 35 -17.39 11.67 5.65
N ASN A 36 -17.21 11.64 6.98
CA ASN A 36 -18.16 12.26 7.91
C ASN A 36 -18.22 13.78 7.77
N ALA A 37 -17.07 14.45 7.54
CA ALA A 37 -17.04 15.89 7.30
C ALA A 37 -17.82 16.27 6.03
N LYS A 38 -17.66 15.49 4.95
CA LYS A 38 -18.46 15.65 3.72
C LYS A 38 -19.95 15.46 4.01
N LYS A 39 -20.34 14.42 4.78
CA LYS A 39 -21.75 14.19 5.15
C LYS A 39 -22.36 15.34 5.95
N ILE A 40 -21.62 15.97 6.85
CA ILE A 40 -22.08 17.16 7.60
C ILE A 40 -22.41 18.32 6.63
N VAL A 41 -21.51 18.60 5.67
CA VAL A 41 -21.74 19.66 4.69
C VAL A 41 -22.95 19.36 3.80
N GLU A 42 -23.13 18.10 3.41
CA GLU A 42 -24.20 17.68 2.53
C GLU A 42 -25.59 17.65 3.20
N VAL A 43 -25.65 17.24 4.47
CA VAL A 43 -26.92 16.92 5.15
C VAL A 43 -27.31 17.99 6.16
N GLU A 44 -26.38 18.43 7.01
CA GLU A 44 -26.67 19.40 8.07
C GLU A 44 -26.63 20.83 7.54
N LEU A 45 -25.54 21.20 6.84
CA LEU A 45 -25.37 22.53 6.27
C LEU A 45 -26.16 22.72 4.96
N LYS A 46 -26.48 21.62 4.26
CA LYS A 46 -27.18 21.60 2.96
C LYS A 46 -26.51 22.44 1.88
N GLU A 47 -25.19 22.62 1.98
CA GLU A 47 -24.40 23.47 1.10
C GLU A 47 -23.83 22.70 -0.10
N LYS A 48 -24.64 21.88 -0.78
CA LYS A 48 -24.16 21.14 -1.96
C LYS A 48 -23.81 22.11 -3.09
N GLY A 49 -22.65 21.89 -3.73
CA GLY A 49 -22.16 22.72 -4.83
C GLY A 49 -21.46 24.00 -4.41
N THR A 50 -21.25 24.25 -3.12
CA THR A 50 -20.40 25.36 -2.64
C THR A 50 -18.92 25.00 -2.69
N ALA A 51 -18.06 26.00 -2.52
CA ALA A 51 -16.62 25.77 -2.41
C ALA A 51 -16.25 24.87 -1.22
N ILE A 52 -17.03 24.92 -0.13
CA ILE A 52 -16.84 24.06 1.05
C ILE A 52 -17.18 22.60 0.69
N HIS A 53 -18.27 22.36 -0.04
CA HIS A 53 -18.62 21.01 -0.50
C HIS A 53 -17.52 20.44 -1.41
N ALA A 54 -17.04 21.21 -2.38
CA ALA A 54 -15.93 20.78 -3.25
C ALA A 54 -14.68 20.40 -2.45
N ALA A 55 -14.30 21.17 -1.43
CA ALA A 55 -13.15 20.86 -0.57
C ALA A 55 -13.35 19.55 0.21
N THR A 56 -14.53 19.31 0.77
CA THR A 56 -14.82 18.06 1.49
C THR A 56 -14.90 16.83 0.58
N VAL A 57 -15.35 16.99 -0.67
CA VAL A 57 -15.33 15.92 -1.68
C VAL A 57 -13.88 15.52 -1.99
N VAL A 58 -12.98 16.50 -2.18
CA VAL A 58 -11.55 16.19 -2.37
C VAL A 58 -10.99 15.43 -1.18
N GLY A 59 -11.31 15.85 0.05
CA GLY A 59 -10.90 15.15 1.27
C GLY A 59 -11.35 13.68 1.31
N ASP A 60 -12.62 13.41 1.01
CA ASP A 60 -13.15 12.05 0.96
C ASP A 60 -12.53 11.22 -0.17
N THR A 61 -12.29 11.79 -1.36
CA THR A 61 -11.61 11.06 -2.45
C THR A 61 -10.18 10.65 -2.11
N VAL A 62 -9.48 11.43 -1.27
CA VAL A 62 -8.16 11.06 -0.74
C VAL A 62 -8.29 10.03 0.39
N GLY A 63 -9.38 10.08 1.16
CA GLY A 63 -9.68 9.18 2.26
C GLY A 63 -10.17 7.79 1.86
N ASP A 64 -10.85 7.64 0.72
CA ASP A 64 -11.42 6.36 0.25
C ASP A 64 -10.36 5.24 0.12
N PRO A 65 -9.19 5.47 -0.52
CA PRO A 65 -8.13 4.45 -0.54
C PRO A 65 -7.60 4.08 0.85
N PHE A 66 -7.69 4.98 1.82
CA PHE A 66 -7.19 4.77 3.17
C PHE A 66 -8.17 3.95 4.01
N LYS A 67 -9.47 4.30 4.01
CA LYS A 67 -10.49 3.59 4.79
C LYS A 67 -10.96 2.28 4.15
N ASP A 68 -11.05 2.20 2.82
CA ASP A 68 -11.71 1.05 2.16
C ASP A 68 -10.72 0.02 1.59
N THR A 69 -9.47 0.41 1.37
CA THR A 69 -8.45 -0.48 0.77
C THR A 69 -7.29 -0.73 1.71
N SER A 70 -6.51 0.31 2.01
CA SER A 70 -5.20 0.16 2.64
C SER A 70 -5.31 -0.27 4.10
N SER A 71 -6.22 0.33 4.89
CA SER A 71 -6.43 -0.05 6.30
C SER A 71 -7.02 -1.45 6.46
N VAL A 72 -7.98 -1.84 5.61
CA VAL A 72 -8.56 -3.20 5.59
C VAL A 72 -7.50 -4.24 5.23
N ALA A 73 -6.61 -3.94 4.27
CA ALA A 73 -5.54 -4.82 3.84
C ALA A 73 -4.44 -5.04 4.88
N MET A 74 -4.23 -4.11 5.82
CA MET A 74 -3.19 -4.23 6.85
C MET A 74 -3.39 -5.43 7.79
N ASN A 75 -4.63 -5.78 8.13
CA ASN A 75 -4.90 -6.87 9.08
C ASN A 75 -4.46 -8.25 8.54
N PRO A 76 -4.80 -8.64 7.29
CA PRO A 76 -4.22 -9.82 6.65
C PRO A 76 -2.69 -9.75 6.49
N ILE A 77 -2.15 -8.60 6.08
CA ILE A 77 -0.70 -8.45 5.85
C ILE A 77 0.09 -8.70 7.14
N ILE A 78 -0.34 -8.12 8.26
CA ILE A 78 0.32 -8.32 9.57
C ILE A 78 0.20 -9.79 9.99
N LYS A 79 -0.98 -10.40 9.86
CA LYS A 79 -1.19 -11.81 10.26
C LYS A 79 -0.35 -12.78 9.45
N PHE A 80 -0.32 -12.66 8.13
CA PHE A 80 0.47 -13.57 7.30
C PHE A 80 1.97 -13.34 7.48
N THR A 81 2.42 -12.08 7.55
CA THR A 81 3.85 -11.78 7.73
C THR A 81 4.37 -12.29 9.06
N THR A 82 3.62 -12.11 10.15
CA THR A 82 4.02 -12.59 11.48
C THR A 82 3.95 -14.11 11.58
N LEU A 83 2.91 -14.74 11.04
CA LEU A 83 2.76 -16.20 11.06
C LEU A 83 3.89 -16.89 10.28
N PHE A 84 4.11 -16.53 9.01
CA PHE A 84 5.19 -17.14 8.22
C PHE A 84 6.57 -16.73 8.71
N GLY A 85 6.69 -15.51 9.26
CA GLY A 85 7.92 -15.04 9.87
C GLY A 85 8.36 -15.90 11.05
N LEU A 86 7.45 -16.22 11.97
CA LEU A 86 7.77 -17.07 13.12
C LEU A 86 8.10 -18.51 12.71
N LEU A 87 7.42 -19.07 11.72
CA LEU A 87 7.78 -20.39 11.17
C LEU A 87 9.19 -20.38 10.57
N ALA A 88 9.59 -19.31 9.90
CA ALA A 88 10.95 -19.16 9.39
C ALA A 88 12.00 -19.03 10.51
N VAL A 89 11.66 -18.41 11.64
CA VAL A 89 12.51 -18.37 12.84
C VAL A 89 12.67 -19.77 13.43
N GLU A 90 11.58 -20.50 13.62
CA GLU A 90 11.60 -21.85 14.16
C GLU A 90 12.50 -22.76 13.31
N LEU A 91 12.32 -22.74 11.98
CA LEU A 91 13.16 -23.48 11.05
C LEU A 91 14.63 -23.08 11.12
N ALA A 92 14.93 -21.79 11.29
CA ALA A 92 16.29 -21.30 11.41
C ALA A 92 16.99 -21.81 12.69
N VAL A 93 16.26 -21.85 13.81
CA VAL A 93 16.79 -22.32 15.09
C VAL A 93 17.01 -23.83 15.07
N THR A 94 16.03 -24.61 14.58
CA THR A 94 16.12 -26.09 14.52
C THR A 94 17.23 -26.55 13.58
N LEU A 95 17.33 -25.99 12.37
CA LEU A 95 18.39 -26.35 11.42
C LEU A 95 19.79 -26.02 11.94
N THR A 96 19.94 -24.90 12.67
CA THR A 96 21.22 -24.54 13.27
C THR A 96 21.60 -25.49 14.41
N ALA A 97 20.63 -25.97 15.18
CA ALA A 97 20.84 -26.93 16.27
C ALA A 97 21.20 -28.34 15.76
N GLU A 98 20.56 -28.82 14.68
CA GLU A 98 20.76 -30.18 14.18
C GLU A 98 21.92 -30.32 13.18
N SER A 99 22.07 -29.37 12.25
CA SER A 99 23.00 -29.46 11.12
C SER A 99 24.25 -28.58 11.27
N GLY A 100 24.35 -27.84 12.37
CA GLY A 100 25.46 -26.96 12.69
C GLY A 100 25.43 -25.60 11.98
N PRO A 101 26.23 -24.63 12.47
CA PRO A 101 26.16 -23.23 12.02
C PRO A 101 26.69 -23.00 10.60
N ALA A 102 27.52 -23.91 10.07
CA ALA A 102 28.08 -23.76 8.73
C ALA A 102 27.01 -23.87 7.63
N LEU A 103 26.13 -24.87 7.72
CA LEU A 103 25.04 -25.05 6.75
C LEU A 103 24.05 -23.88 6.81
N SER A 104 23.66 -23.45 8.01
CA SER A 104 22.75 -22.32 8.23
C SER A 104 23.28 -21.02 7.59
N ARG A 105 24.59 -20.74 7.74
CA ARG A 105 25.24 -19.59 7.09
C ARG A 105 25.26 -19.69 5.57
N VAL A 106 25.56 -20.86 5.02
CA VAL A 106 25.53 -21.07 3.56
C VAL A 106 24.12 -20.82 3.01
N LEU A 107 23.10 -21.39 3.64
CA LEU A 107 21.70 -21.17 3.27
C LEU A 107 21.30 -19.69 3.39
N ALA A 108 21.76 -19.01 4.44
CA ALA A 108 21.49 -17.58 4.62
C ALA A 108 22.05 -16.73 3.46
N VAL A 109 23.29 -17.01 3.02
CA VAL A 109 23.93 -16.31 1.89
C VAL A 109 23.19 -16.60 0.59
N VAL A 110 22.82 -17.86 0.34
CA VAL A 110 22.05 -18.26 -0.85
C VAL A 110 20.70 -17.55 -0.89
N PHE A 111 19.91 -17.62 0.18
CA PHE A 111 18.61 -16.94 0.24
C PHE A 111 18.72 -15.42 0.13
N PHE A 112 19.77 -14.83 0.69
CA PHE A 112 20.03 -13.40 0.54
C PHE A 112 20.39 -13.03 -0.91
N GLY A 113 21.22 -13.82 -1.59
CA GLY A 113 21.51 -13.62 -3.02
C GLY A 113 20.26 -13.71 -3.88
N ILE A 114 19.42 -14.72 -3.64
CA ILE A 114 18.13 -14.88 -4.34
C ILE A 114 17.20 -13.69 -4.07
N SER A 115 17.10 -13.23 -2.82
CA SER A 115 16.22 -12.11 -2.47
C SER A 115 16.68 -10.81 -3.12
N VAL A 116 17.98 -10.52 -3.14
CA VAL A 116 18.55 -9.35 -3.83
C VAL A 116 18.27 -9.41 -5.33
N VAL A 117 18.49 -10.56 -5.97
CA VAL A 117 18.21 -10.73 -7.40
C VAL A 117 16.72 -10.56 -7.69
N PHE A 118 15.84 -11.13 -6.87
CA PHE A 118 14.39 -11.00 -7.02
C PHE A 118 13.94 -9.54 -6.88
N VAL A 119 14.41 -8.84 -5.84
CA VAL A 119 14.11 -7.42 -5.61
C VAL A 119 14.61 -6.58 -6.78
N TRP A 120 15.87 -6.75 -7.18
CA TRP A 120 16.45 -6.04 -8.32
C TRP A 120 15.64 -6.30 -9.60
N ARG A 121 15.32 -7.56 -9.91
CA ARG A 121 14.49 -7.85 -11.09
C ARG A 121 13.10 -7.24 -10.99
N SER A 122 12.45 -7.30 -9.82
CA SER A 122 11.11 -6.75 -9.61
C SER A 122 11.10 -5.24 -9.91
N PHE A 123 12.01 -4.48 -9.29
CA PHE A 123 12.09 -3.03 -9.49
C PHE A 123 12.50 -2.63 -10.91
N TYR A 124 13.41 -3.36 -11.55
CA TYR A 124 13.93 -2.98 -12.87
C TYR A 124 13.08 -3.50 -14.04
N ALA A 125 12.33 -4.59 -13.86
CA ALA A 125 11.39 -5.08 -14.87
C ALA A 125 10.12 -4.22 -14.98
N MET A 126 9.71 -3.54 -13.89
CA MET A 126 8.57 -2.62 -13.88
C MET A 126 8.91 -1.22 -14.39
N ARG A 127 10.17 -0.97 -14.78
CA ARG A 127 10.57 0.32 -15.34
C ARG A 127 10.00 0.43 -16.75
N ILE A 128 8.94 1.23 -16.91
CA ILE A 128 8.38 1.57 -18.22
C ILE A 128 9.53 2.09 -19.09
N ARG A 129 9.86 1.37 -20.16
CA ARG A 129 10.78 1.86 -21.18
C ARG A 129 10.14 3.13 -21.75
N GLY A 130 10.67 4.29 -21.38
CA GLY A 130 10.24 5.56 -21.94
C GLY A 130 10.35 5.51 -23.46
N GLY A 131 9.23 5.60 -24.16
CA GLY A 131 9.24 5.53 -25.62
C GLY A 131 7.95 5.09 -26.33
N ALA A 132 6.81 4.95 -25.67
CA ALA A 132 5.52 4.93 -26.38
C ALA A 132 4.81 6.24 -26.10
N ALA A 133 4.93 7.18 -27.05
CA ALA A 133 4.13 8.40 -27.06
C ALA A 133 2.65 8.02 -26.91
N ALA A 134 1.96 8.69 -25.98
CA ALA A 134 0.51 8.60 -25.90
C ALA A 134 -0.08 8.96 -27.28
N PRO A 135 -1.01 8.16 -27.84
CA PRO A 135 -1.66 8.55 -29.09
C PRO A 135 -2.35 9.90 -28.89
N ALA A 136 -2.05 10.84 -29.79
CA ALA A 136 -2.63 12.18 -29.78
C ALA A 136 -4.18 12.09 -29.79
N PRO A 137 -4.88 12.99 -29.09
CA PRO A 137 -6.34 12.99 -29.11
C PRO A 137 -6.82 13.22 -30.54
N ALA A 138 -7.64 12.30 -31.04
CA ALA A 138 -8.26 12.41 -32.35
C ALA A 138 -9.20 13.63 -32.38
N GLY A 139 -8.79 14.65 -33.12
CA GLY A 139 -9.69 15.60 -33.79
C GLY A 139 -10.54 16.50 -32.91
N ALA A 140 -9.97 17.63 -32.48
CA ALA A 140 -10.77 18.85 -32.29
C ALA A 140 -11.19 19.39 -33.67
N GLY A 141 -12.42 19.09 -34.07
CA GLY A 141 -12.94 19.47 -35.39
C GLY A 141 -14.46 19.52 -35.45
N GLY A 142 -15.09 20.24 -34.51
CA GLY A 142 -16.54 20.47 -34.53
C GLY A 142 -16.88 21.79 -33.87
N ARG A 143 -16.95 22.87 -34.65
CA ARG A 143 -17.54 24.15 -34.22
C ARG A 143 -19.02 23.91 -33.95
N VAL A 144 -19.42 23.86 -32.69
CA VAL A 144 -20.84 24.00 -32.32
C VAL A 144 -21.19 25.47 -32.43
N SER A 145 -21.73 25.83 -33.60
CA SER A 145 -22.37 27.11 -33.86
C SER A 145 -23.60 27.22 -32.95
N ALA A 146 -23.56 28.15 -32.00
CA ALA A 146 -24.72 28.55 -31.22
C ALA A 146 -25.72 29.26 -32.14
N THR A 147 -26.75 28.53 -32.59
CA THR A 147 -27.92 29.12 -33.25
C THR A 147 -28.99 29.35 -32.18
N VAL A 148 -29.10 30.60 -31.74
CA VAL A 148 -30.26 31.13 -31.01
C VAL A 148 -31.50 31.05 -31.89
N ARG A 149 -32.54 30.35 -31.44
CA ARG A 149 -33.93 30.42 -31.91
C ARG A 149 -34.77 30.05 -30.69
N GLY A 150 -35.55 30.92 -30.06
CA GLY A 150 -36.44 31.91 -30.65
C GLY A 150 -37.84 31.28 -30.79
N LYS A 151 -38.50 30.99 -29.67
CA LYS A 151 -39.94 31.11 -29.38
C LYS A 151 -40.22 30.64 -27.97
#